data_AF-A0A8B7UCG3-F1
#
_entry.id   AF-A0A8B7UCG3-F1
#
_cell.length_a   1.000
_cell.length_b   1.000
_cell.length_c   1.000
_cell.angle_alpha   90.00
_cell.angle_beta   90.00
_cell.angle_gamma   90.00
#
_symmetry.space_group_name_H-M   'P 1'
#
loop_
_entity.id
_entity.type
_entity.pdbx_description
1 polymer ?
#
loop_
_entity_poly.entity_id
_entity_poly.type
_entity_poly.pdbx_seq_one_letter_code
_entity_poly.pdbx_strand_id
1 'polypeptide(L)'
;MAEPSPARRPVPLIESELYFLIARYLSAGPCRRAAQVLVQELEQYQLLPKRLDWEGNEHSRSYEELVLSNKHVAPDHLLRICQRVGPMLDKEIPPRVPGATSLLGAGRQSVLRTAKDCRHTVWKGSAFAALHRGRPPEMPVNYGSPPNIVEIHRAKQLTGCSTFSTAFPGAMYQHIKMHRRILGHLSAVYCVAFDRTGHRIFTGSDDCLVKIWSTHNGRLLSTLRGHSAEISDMAVNYENTMIAAGSCDKIIRVWCLRTCAPVAVLQGHTGSITSLQFSPMAKGPQRYMVSTGADGTVCFWQWDLESLKFSPRPLKFTEKPRPGVQMLCSSFSVGGMFLATGSTDHVIRMYFLGFEAPEKIAELESHTDKVDSIQFCNTGDRFLSGSRDGTARIWRFEQLEWRSILLDMATRISGDLSSEEERFMKPKVTMIAWNQNDSIVVTAVNDHVLKVWDSYTGQLLHNLLGHADEVFVLETHPFDSRIMLSAGHDGSIFIWDITKGTKVKHYFNMIEGQGHGAVFDCKFSQDGQHFACTDSHGHLLIFGFGCSKPYEKIPDQMFFHTDYRPLIRDSNNYVLDEQTQQAPHLMPPPFLVDVDGNPHPTKYQRLVPGRENSADEHLVPQLGYVATSKCRLLFEKFKQ
;
A
#
# COMPACT_ATOMS: atom_id res chain seq x y z
N MET A 1 19.07 -39.26 -32.08
CA MET A 1 17.64 -39.49 -31.86
C MET A 1 17.06 -38.17 -31.40
N ALA A 2 16.38 -37.45 -32.29
CA ALA A 2 15.73 -36.18 -31.95
C ALA A 2 14.39 -36.49 -31.27
N GLU A 3 14.10 -35.82 -30.16
CA GLU A 3 12.84 -35.93 -29.44
C GLU A 3 11.65 -35.55 -30.34
N PRO A 4 10.51 -36.26 -30.25
CA PRO A 4 9.33 -35.91 -31.01
C PRO A 4 8.74 -34.60 -30.47
N SER A 5 8.57 -33.62 -31.36
CA SER A 5 7.87 -32.37 -31.09
C SER A 5 6.48 -32.62 -30.48
N PRO A 6 6.03 -31.84 -29.49
CA PRO A 6 4.72 -32.00 -28.87
C PRO A 6 3.63 -31.88 -29.95
N ALA A 7 2.72 -32.84 -29.99
CA ALA A 7 1.58 -32.87 -30.90
C ALA A 7 0.77 -31.57 -30.77
N ARG A 8 0.95 -30.65 -31.72
CA ARG A 8 0.27 -29.34 -31.75
C ARG A 8 -1.21 -29.57 -32.00
N ARG A 9 -2.06 -28.96 -31.17
CA ARG A 9 -3.52 -28.95 -31.38
C ARG A 9 -3.81 -28.32 -32.75
N PRO A 10 -4.75 -28.88 -33.54
CA PRO A 10 -5.16 -28.27 -34.80
C PRO A 10 -5.78 -26.89 -34.50
N VAL A 11 -5.24 -25.85 -35.12
CA VAL A 11 -5.75 -24.48 -35.01
C VAL A 11 -7.08 -24.42 -35.77
N PRO A 12 -8.17 -23.89 -35.15
CA PRO A 12 -9.42 -23.65 -35.84
C PRO A 12 -9.22 -22.80 -37.10
N LEU A 13 -9.94 -23.14 -38.19
CA LEU A 13 -9.80 -22.43 -39.48
C LEU A 13 -9.93 -20.90 -39.32
N ILE A 14 -10.91 -20.44 -38.53
CA ILE A 14 -11.15 -19.01 -38.32
C ILE A 14 -9.99 -18.30 -37.61
N GLU A 15 -9.27 -19.01 -36.75
CA GLU A 15 -8.10 -18.48 -36.05
C GLU A 15 -6.90 -18.36 -37.02
N SER A 16 -6.72 -19.34 -37.91
CA SER A 16 -5.71 -19.29 -38.98
C SER A 16 -5.98 -18.17 -40.01
N GLU A 17 -7.24 -17.95 -40.37
CA GLU A 17 -7.64 -16.83 -41.25
C GLU A 17 -7.48 -15.47 -40.57
N LEU A 18 -7.75 -15.39 -39.26
CA LEU A 18 -7.53 -14.17 -38.49
C LEU A 18 -6.05 -13.77 -38.46
N TYR A 19 -5.15 -14.73 -38.23
CA TYR A 19 -3.70 -14.48 -38.29
C TYR A 19 -3.27 -13.92 -39.65
N PHE A 20 -3.79 -14.48 -40.73
CA PHE A 20 -3.56 -13.97 -42.09
C PHE A 20 -4.08 -12.53 -42.26
N LEU A 21 -5.29 -12.23 -41.78
CA LEU A 21 -5.88 -10.89 -41.85
C LEU A 21 -5.12 -9.85 -41.02
N ILE A 22 -4.62 -10.23 -39.82
CA ILE A 22 -3.81 -9.36 -38.97
C ILE A 22 -2.47 -9.05 -39.65
N ALA A 23 -1.79 -10.06 -40.19
CA ALA A 23 -0.55 -9.87 -40.95
C ALA A 23 -0.79 -8.96 -42.17
N ARG A 24 -1.91 -9.14 -42.87
CA ARG A 24 -2.28 -8.29 -44.01
C ARG A 24 -2.55 -6.83 -43.61
N TYR A 25 -3.27 -6.61 -42.51
CA TYR A 25 -3.54 -5.26 -41.98
C TYR A 25 -2.26 -4.55 -41.54
N LEU A 26 -1.40 -5.24 -40.78
CA LEU A 26 -0.13 -4.69 -40.30
C LEU A 26 0.85 -4.40 -41.45
N SER A 27 0.83 -5.19 -42.52
CA SER A 27 1.71 -5.01 -43.68
C SER A 27 1.51 -3.68 -44.40
N ALA A 28 0.29 -3.13 -44.39
CA ALA A 28 -0.03 -1.82 -44.97
C ALA A 28 0.01 -0.66 -43.96
N GLY A 29 0.12 -0.98 -42.66
CA GLY A 29 0.13 0.00 -41.58
C GLY A 29 1.52 0.55 -41.22
N PRO A 30 1.61 1.35 -40.13
CA PRO A 30 2.87 1.91 -39.64
C PRO A 30 3.78 0.85 -38.99
N CYS A 31 3.22 -0.30 -38.56
CA CYS A 31 3.92 -1.36 -37.83
C CYS A 31 4.54 -2.43 -38.74
N ARG A 32 5.26 -2.03 -39.80
CA ARG A 32 5.81 -2.95 -40.81
C ARG A 32 6.80 -3.98 -40.27
N ARG A 33 7.62 -3.59 -39.29
CA ARG A 33 8.57 -4.49 -38.62
C ARG A 33 7.87 -5.64 -37.89
N ALA A 34 6.77 -5.32 -37.19
CA ALA A 34 5.96 -6.33 -36.51
C ALA A 34 5.28 -7.28 -37.52
N ALA A 35 4.84 -6.75 -38.68
CA ALA A 35 4.28 -7.59 -39.74
C ALA A 35 5.28 -8.62 -40.29
N GLN A 36 6.54 -8.21 -40.49
CA GLN A 36 7.59 -9.10 -40.98
C GLN A 36 7.91 -10.23 -39.99
N VAL A 37 8.05 -9.88 -38.70
CA VAL A 37 8.28 -10.86 -37.64
C VAL A 37 7.10 -11.81 -37.52
N LEU A 38 5.87 -11.28 -37.57
CA LEU A 38 4.66 -12.10 -37.51
C LEU A 38 4.60 -13.09 -38.69
N VAL A 39 4.90 -12.67 -39.91
CA VAL A 39 4.92 -13.59 -41.08
C VAL A 39 5.93 -14.72 -40.90
N GLN A 40 7.12 -14.42 -40.38
CA GLN A 40 8.14 -15.44 -40.08
C GLN A 40 7.65 -16.44 -39.02
N GLU A 41 7.01 -15.95 -37.96
CA GLU A 41 6.42 -16.81 -36.92
C GLU A 41 5.26 -17.66 -37.48
N LEU A 42 4.38 -17.10 -38.32
CA LEU A 42 3.27 -17.83 -38.91
C LEU A 42 3.75 -19.00 -39.78
N GLU A 43 4.84 -18.83 -40.52
CA GLU A 43 5.46 -19.88 -41.32
C GLU A 43 6.21 -20.91 -40.46
N GLN A 44 6.98 -20.45 -39.46
CA GLN A 44 7.69 -21.32 -38.50
C GLN A 44 6.73 -22.22 -37.71
N TYR A 45 5.59 -21.66 -37.30
CA TYR A 45 4.59 -22.38 -36.50
C TYR A 45 3.52 -23.10 -37.34
N GLN A 46 3.52 -22.91 -38.67
CA GLN A 46 2.52 -23.45 -39.60
C GLN A 46 1.08 -23.08 -39.21
N LEU A 47 0.85 -21.80 -38.88
CA LEU A 47 -0.43 -21.29 -38.38
C LEU A 47 -1.36 -20.80 -39.51
N LEU A 48 -0.91 -20.83 -40.76
CA LEU A 48 -1.70 -20.43 -41.93
C LEU A 48 -2.66 -21.53 -42.39
N PRO A 49 -3.79 -21.16 -43.03
CA PRO A 49 -4.72 -22.13 -43.61
C PRO A 49 -4.02 -23.08 -44.59
N LYS A 50 -4.19 -24.38 -44.36
CA LYS A 50 -3.68 -25.43 -45.25
C LYS A 50 -4.59 -25.60 -46.47
N ARG A 51 -4.03 -26.17 -47.54
CA ARG A 51 -4.81 -26.56 -48.73
C ARG A 51 -5.01 -28.05 -48.77
N LEU A 52 -6.14 -28.47 -49.29
CA LEU A 52 -6.36 -29.87 -49.64
C LEU A 52 -5.98 -30.08 -51.10
N ASP A 53 -5.31 -31.18 -51.40
CA ASP A 53 -5.18 -31.66 -52.77
C ASP A 53 -6.45 -32.42 -53.23
N TRP A 54 -6.46 -32.84 -54.49
CA TRP A 54 -7.55 -33.58 -55.12
C TRP A 54 -7.76 -34.99 -54.54
N GLU A 55 -6.80 -35.50 -53.76
CA GLU A 55 -6.87 -36.76 -53.03
C GLU A 55 -7.27 -36.55 -51.56
N GLY A 56 -7.43 -35.30 -51.11
CA GLY A 56 -7.83 -34.94 -49.75
C GLY A 56 -6.68 -34.79 -48.75
N ASN A 57 -5.42 -34.80 -49.19
CA ASN A 57 -4.26 -34.58 -48.31
C ASN A 57 -4.03 -33.08 -48.05
N GLU A 58 -3.62 -32.75 -46.81
CA GLU A 58 -3.31 -31.38 -46.41
C GLU A 58 -1.88 -30.97 -46.77
N HIS A 59 -1.73 -29.82 -47.43
CA HIS A 59 -0.44 -29.19 -47.74
C HIS A 59 -0.34 -27.80 -47.11
N SER A 60 0.83 -27.45 -46.59
CA SER A 60 1.13 -26.11 -46.09
C SER A 60 1.22 -25.08 -47.23
N ARG A 61 0.89 -23.83 -46.94
CA ARG A 61 1.01 -22.68 -47.85
C ARG A 61 1.93 -21.62 -47.25
N SER A 62 2.69 -20.93 -48.10
CA SER A 62 3.42 -19.73 -47.69
C SER A 62 2.47 -18.52 -47.58
N TYR A 63 2.89 -17.49 -46.85
CA TYR A 63 2.09 -16.27 -46.73
C TYR A 63 1.88 -15.60 -48.10
N GLU A 64 2.91 -15.59 -48.95
CA GLU A 64 2.86 -15.00 -50.29
C GLU A 64 1.89 -15.72 -51.23
N GLU A 65 1.87 -17.06 -51.19
CA GLU A 65 0.91 -17.88 -51.93
C GLU A 65 -0.54 -17.57 -51.52
N LEU A 66 -0.76 -17.35 -50.23
CA LEU A 66 -2.09 -17.05 -49.68
C LEU A 66 -2.58 -15.64 -50.04
N VAL A 67 -1.66 -14.68 -50.15
CA VAL A 67 -1.95 -13.34 -50.71
C VAL A 67 -2.27 -13.43 -52.20
N LEU A 68 -1.53 -14.24 -52.96
CA LEU A 68 -1.75 -14.44 -54.39
C LEU A 68 -3.07 -15.16 -54.70
N SER A 69 -3.48 -16.12 -53.88
CA SER A 69 -4.77 -16.80 -54.02
C SER A 69 -5.95 -15.90 -53.61
N ASN A 70 -5.74 -15.00 -52.64
CA ASN A 70 -6.79 -14.15 -52.07
C ASN A 70 -6.64 -12.67 -52.44
N LYS A 71 -6.50 -12.37 -53.74
CA LYS A 71 -6.34 -10.98 -54.25
C LYS A 71 -7.51 -10.05 -53.89
N HIS A 72 -8.69 -10.60 -53.62
CA HIS A 72 -9.87 -9.85 -53.22
C HIS A 72 -9.81 -9.35 -51.76
N VAL A 73 -8.88 -9.87 -50.95
CA VAL A 73 -8.68 -9.47 -49.56
C VAL A 73 -7.69 -8.31 -49.50
N ALA A 74 -8.24 -7.08 -49.48
CA ALA A 74 -7.46 -5.87 -49.32
C ALA A 74 -6.86 -5.74 -47.89
N PRO A 75 -5.79 -4.95 -47.69
CA PRO A 75 -5.20 -4.77 -46.36
C PRO A 75 -6.15 -4.17 -45.31
N ASP A 76 -7.17 -3.43 -45.73
CA ASP A 76 -8.21 -2.86 -44.86
C ASP A 76 -9.40 -3.82 -44.63
N HIS A 77 -9.35 -5.05 -45.14
CA HIS A 77 -10.46 -6.00 -45.08
C HIS A 77 -10.88 -6.33 -43.64
N LEU A 78 -9.93 -6.54 -42.73
CA LEU A 78 -10.22 -6.77 -41.31
C LEU A 78 -10.93 -5.57 -40.67
N LEU A 79 -10.50 -4.35 -41.02
CA LEU A 79 -11.12 -3.12 -40.54
C LEU A 79 -12.56 -2.98 -41.05
N ARG A 80 -12.81 -3.31 -42.32
CA ARG A 80 -14.17 -3.31 -42.92
C ARG A 80 -15.10 -4.33 -42.27
N ILE A 81 -14.59 -5.51 -41.91
CA ILE A 81 -15.34 -6.51 -41.15
C ILE A 81 -15.75 -5.91 -39.80
N CYS A 82 -14.80 -5.39 -39.02
CA CYS A 82 -15.06 -4.77 -37.72
C CYS A 82 -16.07 -3.61 -37.80
N GLN A 83 -16.01 -2.79 -38.86
CA GLN A 83 -16.96 -1.69 -39.11
C GLN A 83 -18.38 -2.18 -39.44
N ARG A 84 -18.53 -3.37 -40.05
CA ARG A 84 -19.83 -3.93 -40.43
C ARG A 84 -20.51 -4.70 -39.30
N VAL A 85 -19.75 -5.32 -38.40
CA VAL A 85 -20.30 -6.13 -37.31
C VAL A 85 -21.13 -5.28 -36.34
N GLY A 86 -20.67 -4.07 -35.98
CA GLY A 86 -21.39 -3.18 -35.06
C GLY A 86 -22.83 -2.89 -35.51
N PRO A 87 -23.05 -2.30 -36.70
CA PRO A 87 -24.39 -2.01 -37.21
C PRO A 87 -25.28 -3.25 -37.42
N MET A 88 -24.71 -4.43 -37.68
CA MET A 88 -25.48 -5.67 -37.76
C MET A 88 -25.93 -6.13 -36.37
N LEU A 89 -25.04 -6.06 -35.38
CA LEU A 89 -25.34 -6.40 -34.01
C LEU A 89 -26.32 -5.42 -33.36
N ASP A 90 -26.26 -4.14 -33.72
CA ASP A 90 -27.20 -3.10 -33.27
C ASP A 90 -28.65 -3.41 -33.66
N LYS A 91 -28.88 -4.17 -34.75
CA LYS A 91 -30.24 -4.61 -35.17
C LYS A 91 -30.80 -5.71 -34.28
N GLU A 92 -29.95 -6.62 -33.79
CA GLU A 92 -30.38 -7.73 -32.93
C GLU A 92 -30.43 -7.33 -31.45
N ILE A 93 -29.43 -6.57 -31.00
CA ILE A 93 -29.27 -6.13 -29.61
C ILE A 93 -28.84 -4.66 -29.63
N PRO A 94 -29.72 -3.70 -29.29
CA PRO A 94 -29.37 -2.28 -29.42
C PRO A 94 -28.37 -1.81 -28.35
N PRO A 95 -27.41 -0.92 -28.70
CA PRO A 95 -26.50 -0.30 -27.76
C PRO A 95 -27.23 0.70 -26.86
N ARG A 96 -26.59 1.10 -25.76
CA ARG A 96 -27.14 2.11 -24.84
C ARG A 96 -27.11 3.53 -25.43
N VAL A 97 -26.11 3.83 -26.26
CA VAL A 97 -25.97 5.11 -26.95
C VAL A 97 -26.06 4.81 -28.45
N PRO A 98 -27.15 5.20 -29.13
CA PRO A 98 -27.29 5.00 -30.57
C PRO A 98 -26.13 5.68 -31.31
N GLY A 99 -25.49 4.96 -32.23
CA GLY A 99 -24.41 5.50 -33.09
C GLY A 99 -23.00 5.49 -32.48
N ALA A 100 -22.83 5.13 -31.21
CA ALA A 100 -21.50 4.97 -30.62
C ALA A 100 -20.93 3.58 -30.95
N THR A 101 -19.92 3.50 -31.81
CA THR A 101 -19.23 2.24 -32.16
C THR A 101 -17.82 2.23 -31.57
N SER A 102 -17.55 1.31 -30.64
CA SER A 102 -16.23 1.11 -30.06
C SER A 102 -15.86 -0.37 -30.08
N LEU A 103 -14.69 -0.71 -30.63
CA LEU A 103 -14.16 -2.07 -30.62
C LEU A 103 -13.63 -2.48 -29.24
N LEU A 104 -13.34 -1.51 -28.36
CA LEU A 104 -12.80 -1.72 -27.01
C LEU A 104 -13.86 -1.50 -25.91
N GLY A 105 -15.13 -1.35 -26.29
CA GLY A 105 -16.23 -1.18 -25.34
C GLY A 105 -16.47 -2.43 -24.49
N ALA A 106 -16.91 -2.22 -23.25
CA ALA A 106 -17.31 -3.30 -22.33
C ALA A 106 -18.84 -3.30 -22.10
N GLY A 107 -19.40 -4.45 -21.74
CA GLY A 107 -20.84 -4.62 -21.48
C GLY A 107 -21.70 -4.33 -22.70
N ARG A 108 -22.73 -3.47 -22.57
CA ARG A 108 -23.64 -3.10 -23.68
C ARG A 108 -22.97 -2.37 -24.85
N GLN A 109 -21.76 -1.82 -24.65
CA GLN A 109 -20.97 -1.19 -25.72
C GLN A 109 -19.96 -2.15 -26.36
N SER A 110 -19.90 -3.41 -25.91
CA SER A 110 -19.04 -4.42 -26.51
C SER A 110 -19.62 -4.96 -27.82
N VAL A 111 -18.75 -5.24 -28.78
CA VAL A 111 -19.09 -5.93 -30.04
C VAL A 111 -19.41 -7.42 -29.80
N LEU A 112 -19.02 -7.96 -28.64
CA LEU A 112 -19.30 -9.36 -28.26
C LEU A 112 -20.48 -9.49 -27.28
N ARG A 113 -21.32 -8.45 -27.16
CA ARG A 113 -22.43 -8.44 -26.19
C ARG A 113 -23.44 -9.55 -26.48
N THR A 114 -23.85 -10.27 -25.44
CA THR A 114 -24.91 -11.29 -25.50
C THR A 114 -26.19 -10.82 -24.82
N ALA A 115 -27.32 -11.49 -25.08
CA ALA A 115 -28.59 -11.21 -24.41
C ALA A 115 -28.51 -11.34 -22.86
N LYS A 116 -27.56 -12.13 -22.34
CA LYS A 116 -27.31 -12.25 -20.89
C LYS A 116 -26.61 -11.01 -20.33
N ASP A 117 -25.69 -10.40 -21.09
CA ASP A 117 -24.99 -9.15 -20.71
C ASP A 117 -25.92 -7.93 -20.76
N CYS A 118 -27.04 -8.06 -21.48
CA CYS A 118 -28.10 -7.05 -21.51
C CYS A 118 -29.12 -7.18 -20.37
N ARG A 119 -29.03 -8.22 -19.51
CA ARG A 119 -29.95 -8.36 -18.37
C ARG A 119 -29.80 -7.17 -17.40
N HIS A 120 -30.94 -6.56 -17.07
CA HIS A 120 -30.99 -5.42 -16.19
C HIS A 120 -30.66 -5.85 -14.75
N THR A 121 -29.56 -5.34 -14.19
CA THR A 121 -29.39 -5.38 -12.74
C THR A 121 -30.30 -4.31 -12.13
N VAL A 122 -31.42 -4.73 -11.55
CA VAL A 122 -32.35 -3.83 -10.86
C VAL A 122 -31.73 -3.44 -9.52
N TRP A 123 -31.30 -2.19 -9.39
CA TRP A 123 -30.96 -1.63 -8.08
C TRP A 123 -32.25 -1.33 -7.31
N LYS A 124 -32.46 -2.05 -6.21
CA LYS A 124 -33.51 -1.73 -5.24
C LYS A 124 -33.13 -0.44 -4.50
N GLY A 125 -34.11 0.35 -4.04
CA GLY A 125 -33.86 1.59 -3.30
C GLY A 125 -32.92 1.45 -2.08
N SER A 126 -32.83 0.25 -1.50
CA SER A 126 -31.87 -0.11 -0.44
C SER A 126 -30.39 -0.02 -0.87
N ALA A 127 -30.08 -0.16 -2.16
CA ALA A 127 -28.73 -0.01 -2.69
C ALA A 127 -28.25 1.45 -2.69
N PHE A 128 -29.16 2.43 -2.77
CA PHE A 128 -28.86 3.86 -2.66
C PHE A 128 -28.70 4.33 -1.21
N ALA A 129 -29.30 3.61 -0.26
CA ALA A 129 -29.13 3.84 1.17
C ALA A 129 -27.74 3.42 1.67
N ALA A 130 -27.11 2.43 1.01
CA ALA A 130 -25.76 1.99 1.28
C ALA A 130 -24.75 3.02 0.75
N LEU A 131 -24.50 4.09 1.50
CA LEU A 131 -23.46 5.06 1.16
C LEU A 131 -22.08 4.44 1.39
N HIS A 132 -21.25 4.41 0.36
CA HIS A 132 -19.82 4.14 0.49
C HIS A 132 -19.07 5.46 0.28
N ARG A 133 -18.53 6.06 1.37
CA ARG A 133 -17.88 7.38 1.38
C ARG A 133 -18.81 8.55 1.03
N GLY A 134 -20.05 8.54 1.51
CA GLY A 134 -21.03 9.61 1.24
C GLY A 134 -21.50 9.69 -0.22
N ARG A 135 -21.07 8.75 -1.07
CA ARG A 135 -21.53 8.57 -2.44
C ARG A 135 -22.25 7.23 -2.60
N PRO A 136 -23.23 7.11 -3.51
CA PRO A 136 -23.77 5.82 -3.90
C PRO A 136 -22.65 4.90 -4.40
N PRO A 137 -22.78 3.57 -4.27
CA PRO A 137 -21.82 2.61 -4.83
C PRO A 137 -21.61 2.84 -6.33
N GLU A 138 -20.47 2.38 -6.88
CA GLU A 138 -20.25 2.46 -8.32
C GLU A 138 -21.33 1.67 -9.07
N MET A 139 -21.89 2.30 -10.11
CA MET A 139 -22.94 1.69 -10.90
C MET A 139 -22.37 0.51 -11.70
N PRO A 140 -22.99 -0.68 -11.66
CA PRO A 140 -22.54 -1.80 -12.48
C PRO A 140 -22.64 -1.48 -13.97
N VAL A 141 -21.75 -2.06 -14.78
CA VAL A 141 -21.67 -1.80 -16.24
C VAL A 141 -22.99 -2.16 -16.97
N ASN A 142 -23.77 -3.12 -16.43
CA ASN A 142 -25.06 -3.58 -16.98
C ASN A 142 -26.26 -2.85 -16.35
N TYR A 143 -26.13 -1.54 -16.18
CA TYR A 143 -27.15 -0.70 -15.57
C TYR A 143 -28.33 -0.45 -16.52
N GLY A 144 -29.53 -0.82 -16.07
CA GLY A 144 -30.74 -0.89 -16.88
C GLY A 144 -31.45 0.44 -17.13
N SER A 145 -31.94 1.06 -16.05
CA SER A 145 -32.70 2.31 -16.08
C SER A 145 -32.30 3.14 -14.86
N PRO A 146 -32.00 4.45 -14.99
CA PRO A 146 -31.74 5.30 -13.82
C PRO A 146 -32.87 5.17 -12.82
N PRO A 147 -32.56 5.12 -11.51
CA PRO A 147 -33.63 5.07 -10.53
C PRO A 147 -34.44 6.37 -10.67
N ASN A 148 -35.71 6.32 -10.33
CA ASN A 148 -36.48 7.56 -10.28
C ASN A 148 -35.88 8.46 -9.17
N ILE A 149 -35.60 9.72 -9.46
CA ILE A 149 -35.10 10.69 -8.48
C ILE A 149 -36.02 10.76 -7.26
N VAL A 150 -37.33 10.56 -7.45
CA VAL A 150 -38.34 10.51 -6.38
C VAL A 150 -38.14 9.28 -5.49
N GLU A 151 -37.80 8.12 -6.05
CA GLU A 151 -37.53 6.90 -5.27
C GLU A 151 -36.23 7.02 -4.47
N ILE A 152 -35.21 7.69 -5.02
CA ILE A 152 -33.97 7.98 -4.29
C ILE A 152 -34.27 8.89 -3.09
N HIS A 153 -35.01 9.99 -3.30
CA HIS A 153 -35.34 10.93 -2.22
C HIS A 153 -36.25 10.27 -1.17
N ARG A 154 -37.22 9.46 -1.60
CA ARG A 154 -38.08 8.69 -0.69
C ARG A 154 -37.31 7.64 0.10
N ALA A 155 -36.38 6.92 -0.52
CA ALA A 155 -35.51 5.98 0.16
C ALA A 155 -34.60 6.69 1.18
N LYS A 156 -33.99 7.82 0.81
CA LYS A 156 -33.21 8.68 1.72
C LYS A 156 -34.04 9.19 2.90
N GLN A 157 -35.31 9.54 2.66
CA GLN A 157 -36.23 10.04 3.69
C GLN A 157 -36.72 8.92 4.62
N LEU A 158 -36.98 7.72 4.08
CA LEU A 158 -37.41 6.54 4.82
C LEU A 158 -36.30 5.95 5.72
N THR A 159 -35.03 6.10 5.35
CA THR A 159 -33.89 5.62 6.17
C THR A 159 -33.61 6.49 7.39
N GLY A 160 -34.21 7.67 7.49
CA GLY A 160 -33.95 8.64 8.56
C GLY A 160 -32.51 9.17 8.57
N CYS A 161 -32.24 10.14 9.45
CA CYS A 161 -30.88 10.62 9.74
C CYS A 161 -30.23 9.71 10.78
N SER A 162 -30.05 8.42 10.48
CA SER A 162 -29.26 7.54 11.36
C SER A 162 -27.79 7.93 11.24
N THR A 163 -27.19 8.46 12.30
CA THR A 163 -25.76 8.75 12.33
C THR A 163 -24.98 7.43 12.33
N PHE A 164 -23.76 7.41 11.78
CA PHE A 164 -22.90 6.22 11.79
C PHE A 164 -22.78 5.60 13.19
N SER A 165 -22.74 6.44 14.23
CA SER A 165 -22.69 6.01 15.63
C SER A 165 -23.90 5.19 16.10
N THR A 166 -25.07 5.41 15.52
CA THR A 166 -26.31 4.66 15.80
C THR A 166 -26.44 3.41 14.94
N ALA A 167 -25.99 3.47 13.68
CA ALA A 167 -26.00 2.33 12.77
C ALA A 167 -24.92 1.29 13.09
N PHE A 168 -23.76 1.73 13.62
CA PHE A 168 -22.64 0.90 14.02
C PHE A 168 -22.25 1.18 15.48
N PRO A 169 -22.84 0.45 16.44
CA PRO A 169 -22.52 0.60 17.85
C PRO A 169 -21.05 0.29 18.13
N GLY A 170 -20.42 1.02 19.06
CA GLY A 170 -19.02 0.76 19.47
C GLY A 170 -18.76 -0.68 19.94
N ALA A 171 -19.78 -1.38 20.44
CA ALA A 171 -19.68 -2.79 20.79
C ALA A 171 -19.33 -3.71 19.60
N MET A 172 -19.61 -3.29 18.36
CA MET A 172 -19.27 -4.08 17.18
C MET A 172 -17.77 -4.32 17.05
N TYR A 173 -16.93 -3.36 17.47
CA TYR A 173 -15.47 -3.49 17.43
C TYR A 173 -14.93 -4.61 18.35
N GLN A 174 -15.74 -5.13 19.28
CA GLN A 174 -15.40 -6.33 20.06
C GLN A 174 -15.30 -7.61 19.21
N HIS A 175 -15.91 -7.59 18.03
CA HIS A 175 -15.94 -8.69 17.06
C HIS A 175 -14.82 -8.64 16.02
N ILE A 176 -13.93 -7.64 16.08
CA ILE A 176 -12.65 -7.75 15.36
C ILE A 176 -11.93 -8.99 15.88
N LYS A 177 -11.26 -9.71 14.97
CA LYS A 177 -10.46 -10.89 15.31
C LYS A 177 -9.09 -10.77 14.67
N MET A 178 -8.10 -11.39 15.30
CA MET A 178 -6.83 -11.67 14.64
C MET A 178 -7.11 -12.70 13.53
N HIS A 179 -6.84 -12.32 12.29
CA HIS A 179 -6.95 -13.23 11.15
C HIS A 179 -5.71 -14.11 11.02
N ARG A 180 -4.51 -13.53 11.16
CA ARG A 180 -3.24 -14.26 11.05
C ARG A 180 -2.11 -13.50 11.72
N ARG A 181 -1.13 -14.25 12.23
CA ARG A 181 0.24 -13.80 12.50
C ARG A 181 1.17 -14.48 11.50
N ILE A 182 1.97 -13.71 10.79
CA ILE A 182 2.83 -14.18 9.70
C ILE A 182 4.27 -13.76 10.01
N LEU A 183 5.19 -14.71 10.11
CA LEU A 183 6.62 -14.42 10.20
C LEU A 183 7.13 -14.09 8.79
N GLY A 184 7.48 -12.82 8.57
CA GLY A 184 7.84 -12.30 7.26
C GLY A 184 9.23 -11.71 7.17
N HIS A 185 9.80 -11.29 8.30
CA HIS A 185 11.11 -10.68 8.41
C HIS A 185 11.99 -11.47 9.38
N LEU A 186 13.31 -11.36 9.22
CA LEU A 186 14.28 -12.03 10.11
C LEU A 186 14.59 -11.23 11.38
N SER A 187 14.15 -9.98 11.44
CA SER A 187 14.39 -9.06 12.55
C SER A 187 13.15 -8.22 12.82
N ALA A 188 13.23 -7.36 13.84
CA ALA A 188 12.20 -6.40 14.24
C ALA A 188 11.62 -5.62 13.05
N VAL A 189 10.32 -5.36 13.10
CA VAL A 189 9.60 -4.59 12.07
C VAL A 189 9.07 -3.31 12.70
N TYR A 190 9.75 -2.19 12.44
CA TYR A 190 9.45 -0.90 13.07
C TYR A 190 8.33 -0.10 12.43
N CYS A 191 8.01 -0.34 11.16
CA CYS A 191 7.02 0.46 10.45
C CYS A 191 6.06 -0.40 9.65
N VAL A 192 4.77 -0.01 9.72
CA VAL A 192 3.70 -0.59 8.92
C VAL A 192 2.90 0.53 8.26
N ALA A 193 2.54 0.35 7.00
CA ALA A 193 1.68 1.29 6.29
C ALA A 193 0.65 0.55 5.46
N PHE A 194 -0.54 1.12 5.33
CA PHE A 194 -1.51 0.68 4.33
C PHE A 194 -1.37 1.51 3.06
N ASP A 195 -1.70 0.89 1.93
CA ASP A 195 -1.99 1.66 0.74
C ASP A 195 -3.30 2.44 0.91
N ARG A 196 -3.51 3.49 0.11
CA ARG A 196 -4.71 4.35 0.23
C ARG A 196 -6.01 3.64 -0.12
N THR A 197 -5.96 2.43 -0.70
CA THR A 197 -7.14 1.59 -0.93
C THR A 197 -7.46 0.65 0.23
N GLY A 198 -6.50 0.38 1.12
CA GLY A 198 -6.60 -0.60 2.20
C GLY A 198 -6.37 -2.04 1.77
N HIS A 199 -5.97 -2.29 0.52
CA HIS A 199 -5.81 -3.62 -0.06
C HIS A 199 -4.40 -4.18 0.04
N ARG A 200 -3.41 -3.32 0.31
CA ARG A 200 -2.01 -3.72 0.50
C ARG A 200 -1.46 -3.16 1.81
N ILE A 201 -0.63 -3.97 2.45
CA ILE A 201 0.13 -3.61 3.65
C ILE A 201 1.61 -3.57 3.26
N PHE A 202 2.33 -2.59 3.77
CA PHE A 202 3.77 -2.44 3.64
C PHE A 202 4.40 -2.60 5.01
N THR A 203 5.47 -3.37 5.10
CA THR A 203 6.25 -3.53 6.34
C THR A 203 7.71 -3.21 6.07
N GLY A 204 8.34 -2.44 6.95
CA GLY A 204 9.76 -2.10 6.90
C GLY A 204 10.47 -2.56 8.17
N SER A 205 11.63 -3.18 8.01
CA SER A 205 12.31 -3.94 9.07
C SER A 205 13.80 -3.64 9.18
N ASP A 206 14.36 -4.04 10.31
CA ASP A 206 15.80 -4.10 10.60
C ASP A 206 16.57 -5.03 9.68
N ASP A 207 15.87 -5.97 9.04
CA ASP A 207 16.47 -6.83 8.02
C ASP A 207 16.73 -6.12 6.68
N CYS A 208 16.58 -4.78 6.64
CA CYS A 208 16.81 -3.89 5.50
C CYS A 208 15.80 -4.07 4.35
N LEU A 209 14.69 -4.79 4.56
CA LEU A 209 13.70 -5.07 3.53
C LEU A 209 12.40 -4.29 3.76
N VAL A 210 11.75 -3.95 2.65
CA VAL A 210 10.35 -3.55 2.64
C VAL A 210 9.53 -4.63 1.96
N LYS A 211 8.52 -5.18 2.64
CA LYS A 211 7.64 -6.23 2.08
C LYS A 211 6.24 -5.70 1.80
N ILE A 212 5.63 -6.20 0.73
CA ILE A 212 4.27 -5.86 0.30
C ILE A 212 3.38 -7.08 0.50
N TRP A 213 2.31 -6.92 1.27
CA TRP A 213 1.36 -7.98 1.60
C TRP A 213 -0.03 -7.63 1.08
N SER A 214 -0.85 -8.63 0.81
CA SER A 214 -2.26 -8.43 0.56
C SER A 214 -3.04 -8.41 1.87
N THR A 215 -3.84 -7.37 2.08
CA THR A 215 -4.70 -7.25 3.27
C THR A 215 -5.68 -8.41 3.36
N HIS A 216 -6.39 -8.76 2.27
CA HIS A 216 -7.54 -9.66 2.31
C HIS A 216 -7.22 -11.15 2.55
N ASN A 217 -6.00 -11.58 2.24
CA ASN A 217 -5.62 -13.00 2.31
C ASN A 217 -4.22 -13.22 2.90
N GLY A 218 -3.52 -12.17 3.33
CA GLY A 218 -2.21 -12.23 3.95
C GLY A 218 -1.08 -12.70 3.03
N ARG A 219 -1.28 -12.78 1.71
CA ARG A 219 -0.22 -13.24 0.79
C ARG A 219 0.91 -12.21 0.70
N LEU A 220 2.16 -12.68 0.74
CA LEU A 220 3.32 -11.90 0.33
C LEU A 220 3.30 -11.68 -1.19
N LEU A 221 3.23 -10.42 -1.61
CA LEU A 221 3.13 -10.02 -3.01
C LEU A 221 4.51 -9.70 -3.63
N SER A 222 5.35 -8.99 -2.88
CA SER A 222 6.66 -8.55 -3.37
C SER A 222 7.57 -8.15 -2.20
N THR A 223 8.89 -8.14 -2.46
CA THR A 223 9.91 -7.64 -1.54
C THR A 223 10.78 -6.62 -2.26
N LEU A 224 10.79 -5.41 -1.73
CA LEU A 224 11.57 -4.28 -2.23
C LEU A 224 12.93 -4.30 -1.55
N ARG A 225 13.95 -4.59 -2.34
CA ARG A 225 15.35 -4.74 -1.92
C ARG A 225 16.16 -3.48 -2.26
N GLY A 226 17.17 -3.19 -1.44
CA GLY A 226 18.25 -2.26 -1.81
C GLY A 226 18.88 -1.45 -0.67
N HIS A 227 18.19 -1.28 0.45
CA HIS A 227 18.76 -0.61 1.63
C HIS A 227 19.92 -1.42 2.21
N SER A 228 20.83 -0.74 2.92
CA SER A 228 21.98 -1.36 3.60
C SER A 228 21.93 -1.28 5.12
N ALA A 229 20.85 -0.73 5.67
CA ALA A 229 20.60 -0.66 7.10
C ALA A 229 19.08 -0.68 7.35
N GLU A 230 18.70 -0.61 8.62
CA GLU A 230 17.31 -0.72 9.07
C GLU A 230 16.40 0.30 8.39
N ILE A 231 15.15 -0.09 8.12
CA ILE A 231 14.12 0.84 7.63
C ILE A 231 13.54 1.59 8.82
N SER A 232 13.70 2.92 8.82
CA SER A 232 13.28 3.78 9.92
C SER A 232 11.88 4.34 9.75
N ASP A 233 11.46 4.63 8.52
CA ASP A 233 10.10 5.14 8.23
C ASP A 233 9.68 4.85 6.78
N MET A 234 8.37 4.82 6.52
CA MET A 234 7.79 4.59 5.21
C MET A 234 6.58 5.49 4.95
N ALA A 235 6.45 5.95 3.71
CA ALA A 235 5.31 6.75 3.29
C ALA A 235 4.76 6.31 1.93
N VAL A 236 3.44 6.27 1.82
CA VAL A 236 2.71 6.09 0.55
C VAL A 236 2.24 7.45 0.06
N ASN A 237 2.41 7.74 -1.23
CA ASN A 237 1.96 9.01 -1.78
C ASN A 237 0.41 9.11 -1.83
N TYR A 238 -0.11 10.33 -1.94
CA TYR A 238 -1.55 10.57 -1.93
C TYR A 238 -2.27 9.99 -3.16
N GLU A 239 -1.59 9.88 -4.30
CA GLU A 239 -2.14 9.27 -5.52
C GLU A 239 -2.07 7.74 -5.52
N ASN A 240 -1.50 7.11 -4.49
CA ASN A 240 -1.35 5.65 -4.36
C ASN A 240 -0.60 4.99 -5.52
N THR A 241 0.44 5.66 -6.03
CA THR A 241 1.28 5.18 -7.14
C THR A 241 2.68 4.80 -6.70
N MET A 242 3.17 5.33 -5.58
CA MET A 242 4.53 5.15 -5.10
C MET A 242 4.59 4.91 -3.60
N ILE A 243 5.62 4.21 -3.17
CA ILE A 243 6.04 4.10 -1.78
C ILE A 243 7.48 4.56 -1.65
N ALA A 244 7.77 5.30 -0.60
CA ALA A 244 9.11 5.72 -0.24
C ALA A 244 9.47 5.10 1.13
N ALA A 245 10.72 4.67 1.29
CA ALA A 245 11.26 4.19 2.55
C ALA A 245 12.56 4.92 2.88
N GLY A 246 12.65 5.40 4.12
CA GLY A 246 13.85 5.99 4.70
C GLY A 246 14.57 4.96 5.56
N SER A 247 15.90 5.06 5.61
CA SER A 247 16.72 4.09 6.33
C SER A 247 17.84 4.77 7.14
N CYS A 248 18.37 4.03 8.10
CA CYS A 248 19.62 4.36 8.79
C CYS A 248 20.83 4.43 7.85
N ASP A 249 20.72 3.91 6.62
CA ASP A 249 21.75 4.03 5.57
C ASP A 249 21.84 5.44 4.96
N LYS A 250 20.98 6.36 5.42
CA LYS A 250 20.92 7.79 5.02
C LYS A 250 20.33 8.01 3.63
N ILE A 251 19.81 6.95 3.00
CA ILE A 251 19.24 6.97 1.66
C ILE A 251 17.72 6.79 1.76
N ILE A 252 16.98 7.51 0.92
CA ILE A 252 15.56 7.26 0.71
C ILE A 252 15.42 6.57 -0.64
N ARG A 253 14.72 5.44 -0.67
CA ARG A 253 14.38 4.77 -1.93
C ARG A 253 12.90 4.92 -2.19
N VAL A 254 12.55 5.15 -3.46
CA VAL A 254 11.17 5.27 -3.92
C VAL A 254 10.90 4.21 -4.97
N TRP A 255 9.78 3.51 -4.84
CA TRP A 255 9.37 2.47 -5.79
C TRP A 255 7.96 2.75 -6.32
N CYS A 256 7.72 2.31 -7.55
CA CYS A 256 6.38 2.30 -8.14
C CYS A 256 5.57 1.12 -7.58
N LEU A 257 4.40 1.38 -7.01
CA LEU A 257 3.55 0.34 -6.42
C LEU A 257 3.01 -0.66 -7.44
N ARG A 258 2.88 -0.28 -8.71
CA ARG A 258 2.36 -1.16 -9.75
C ARG A 258 3.40 -2.19 -10.20
N THR A 259 4.63 -1.75 -10.44
CA THR A 259 5.69 -2.57 -11.05
C THR A 259 6.78 -2.99 -10.06
N CYS A 260 6.79 -2.45 -8.85
CA CYS A 260 7.89 -2.57 -7.87
C CYS A 260 9.24 -2.05 -8.40
N ALA A 261 9.25 -1.31 -9.52
CA ALA A 261 10.46 -0.75 -10.09
C ALA A 261 10.95 0.44 -9.24
N PRO A 262 12.28 0.59 -9.04
CA PRO A 262 12.84 1.76 -8.38
C PRO A 262 12.61 2.99 -9.25
N VAL A 263 12.01 4.02 -8.66
CA VAL A 263 11.73 5.31 -9.28
C VAL A 263 12.85 6.30 -9.00
N ALA A 264 13.33 6.33 -7.76
CA ALA A 264 14.40 7.22 -7.33
C ALA A 264 15.20 6.64 -6.16
N VAL A 265 16.47 7.04 -6.10
CA VAL A 265 17.38 6.86 -4.96
C VAL A 265 17.83 8.25 -4.54
N LEU A 266 17.30 8.74 -3.42
CA LEU A 266 17.44 10.12 -2.99
C LEU A 266 18.52 10.23 -1.92
N GLN A 267 19.50 11.08 -2.17
CA GLN A 267 20.66 11.30 -1.31
C GLN A 267 20.75 12.78 -0.95
N GLY A 268 20.72 13.08 0.35
CA GLY A 268 20.70 14.45 0.85
C GLY A 268 20.99 14.57 2.33
N HIS A 269 20.68 13.50 3.09
CA HIS A 269 21.02 13.40 4.51
C HIS A 269 22.43 12.85 4.72
N THR A 270 23.06 13.33 5.79
CA THR A 270 24.39 12.90 6.27
C THR A 270 24.31 11.99 7.50
N GLY A 271 23.11 11.84 8.06
CA GLY A 271 22.75 10.96 9.17
C GLY A 271 21.46 10.20 8.86
N SER A 272 21.06 9.30 9.76
CA SER A 272 19.89 8.44 9.60
C SER A 272 18.62 9.25 9.35
N ILE A 273 17.75 8.74 8.50
CA ILE A 273 16.43 9.36 8.27
C ILE A 273 15.54 9.01 9.46
N THR A 274 14.82 9.98 10.00
CA THR A 274 14.00 9.82 11.22
C THR A 274 12.50 9.85 10.92
N SER A 275 12.06 10.66 9.95
CA SER A 275 10.67 10.71 9.50
C SER A 275 10.57 11.09 8.02
N LEU A 276 9.59 10.51 7.32
CA LEU A 276 9.38 10.62 5.88
C LEU A 276 7.87 10.79 5.58
N GLN A 277 7.49 11.84 4.86
CA GLN A 277 6.09 12.08 4.51
C GLN A 277 5.93 12.68 3.11
N PHE A 278 4.96 12.18 2.34
CA PHE A 278 4.50 12.87 1.13
C PHE A 278 3.65 14.08 1.53
N SER A 279 3.78 15.20 0.82
CA SER A 279 2.92 16.35 1.04
C SER A 279 1.52 16.12 0.43
N PRO A 280 0.43 16.46 1.14
CA PRO A 280 -0.91 16.48 0.56
C PRO A 280 -1.10 17.58 -0.50
N MET A 281 -0.20 18.56 -0.54
CA MET A 281 -0.37 19.71 -1.39
C MET A 281 -0.23 19.35 -2.88
N ALA A 282 -1.15 19.85 -3.68
CA ALA A 282 -1.14 19.69 -5.13
C ALA A 282 -0.98 21.05 -5.82
N LYS A 283 0.17 21.28 -6.46
CA LYS A 283 0.45 22.49 -7.26
C LYS A 283 0.67 22.10 -8.72
N GLY A 284 -0.42 22.00 -9.48
CA GLY A 284 -0.36 21.48 -10.85
C GLY A 284 0.19 20.05 -10.87
N PRO A 285 1.19 19.71 -11.70
CA PRO A 285 1.84 18.39 -11.68
C PRO A 285 2.93 18.29 -10.61
N GLN A 286 3.37 19.39 -10.01
CA GLN A 286 4.42 19.37 -8.99
C GLN A 286 3.87 18.89 -7.65
N ARG A 287 4.67 18.06 -6.99
CA ARG A 287 4.43 17.48 -5.68
C ARG A 287 5.70 17.55 -4.85
N TYR A 288 5.54 17.40 -3.54
CA TYR A 288 6.66 17.37 -2.60
C TYR A 288 6.61 16.12 -1.72
N MET A 289 7.79 15.69 -1.30
CA MET A 289 7.99 14.76 -0.21
C MET A 289 9.00 15.39 0.75
N VAL A 290 8.83 15.18 2.04
CA VAL A 290 9.70 15.71 3.08
C VAL A 290 10.36 14.57 3.80
N SER A 291 11.65 14.74 4.09
CA SER A 291 12.38 13.88 5.01
C SER A 291 13.08 14.72 6.07
N THR A 292 13.12 14.16 7.27
CA THR A 292 13.86 14.69 8.40
C THR A 292 14.95 13.70 8.78
N GLY A 293 16.08 14.20 9.29
CA GLY A 293 17.22 13.37 9.62
C GLY A 293 17.83 13.66 10.98
N ALA A 294 18.51 12.65 11.51
CA ALA A 294 19.38 12.74 12.68
C ALA A 294 20.60 13.66 12.46
N ASP A 295 20.81 14.11 11.23
CA ASP A 295 21.73 15.18 10.92
C ASP A 295 21.14 16.58 11.09
N GLY A 296 20.01 16.76 11.78
CA GLY A 296 19.44 18.07 12.06
C GLY A 296 19.01 18.81 10.79
N THR A 297 18.66 18.08 9.72
CA THR A 297 18.25 18.69 8.45
C THR A 297 16.85 18.27 8.05
N VAL A 298 16.17 19.18 7.35
CA VAL A 298 14.86 18.95 6.72
C VAL A 298 15.05 19.10 5.21
N CYS A 299 14.78 18.04 4.46
CA CYS A 299 14.92 18.03 3.00
C CYS A 299 13.53 17.97 2.34
N PHE A 300 13.28 18.91 1.42
CA PHE A 300 12.11 18.90 0.54
C PHE A 300 12.52 18.36 -0.83
N TRP A 301 11.89 17.25 -1.20
CA TRP A 301 12.08 16.54 -2.47
C TRP A 301 10.94 16.88 -3.41
N GLN A 302 11.24 17.63 -4.46
CA GLN A 302 10.25 17.94 -5.48
C GLN A 302 10.15 16.77 -6.47
N TRP A 303 8.94 16.43 -6.87
CA TRP A 303 8.70 15.43 -7.91
C TRP A 303 7.51 15.83 -8.79
N ASP A 304 7.46 15.22 -9.96
CA ASP A 304 6.44 15.50 -10.98
C ASP A 304 5.48 14.33 -11.14
N LEU A 305 4.18 14.62 -11.12
CA LEU A 305 3.11 13.61 -11.12
C LEU A 305 3.04 12.82 -12.43
N GLU A 306 3.26 13.46 -13.57
CA GLU A 306 3.11 12.83 -14.88
C GLU A 306 4.30 11.94 -15.22
N SER A 307 5.51 12.43 -14.95
CA SER A 307 6.75 11.69 -15.23
C SER A 307 7.17 10.75 -14.10
N LEU A 308 6.62 10.91 -12.89
CA LEU A 308 7.04 10.24 -11.65
C LEU A 308 8.53 10.43 -11.34
N LYS A 309 9.14 11.53 -11.77
CA LYS A 309 10.57 11.80 -11.55
C LYS A 309 10.77 12.79 -10.41
N PHE A 310 11.76 12.50 -9.58
CA PHE A 310 12.25 13.40 -8.53
C PHE A 310 13.30 14.36 -9.06
N SER A 311 13.36 15.57 -8.50
CA SER A 311 14.47 16.49 -8.71
C SER A 311 15.75 15.91 -8.11
N PRO A 312 16.91 16.06 -8.78
CA PRO A 312 18.16 15.47 -8.30
C PRO A 312 18.74 16.18 -7.08
N ARG A 313 18.30 17.41 -6.79
CA ARG A 313 18.75 18.20 -5.65
C ARG A 313 17.55 18.53 -4.77
N PRO A 314 17.56 18.15 -3.47
CA PRO A 314 16.54 18.59 -2.54
C PRO A 314 16.75 20.05 -2.17
N LEU A 315 15.67 20.73 -1.79
CA LEU A 315 15.79 21.96 -1.01
C LEU A 315 16.05 21.57 0.45
N LYS A 316 17.26 21.86 0.93
CA LYS A 316 17.75 21.41 2.24
C LYS A 316 17.84 22.57 3.22
N PHE A 317 17.16 22.44 4.36
CA PHE A 317 17.29 23.33 5.52
C PHE A 317 18.19 22.65 6.55
N THR A 318 19.25 23.34 6.98
CA THR A 318 20.17 22.83 8.01
C THR A 318 19.92 23.56 9.32
N GLU A 319 19.27 22.87 10.25
CA GLU A 319 18.80 23.42 11.52
C GLU A 319 19.72 22.93 12.65
N LYS A 320 20.98 23.37 12.60
CA LYS A 320 22.00 23.02 13.61
C LYS A 320 22.46 24.26 14.38
N PRO A 321 21.68 24.75 15.36
CA PRO A 321 22.18 25.80 16.25
C PRO A 321 23.37 25.29 17.10
N ARG A 322 23.43 23.97 17.37
CA ARG A 322 24.48 23.32 18.17
C ARG A 322 24.87 21.95 17.58
N PRO A 323 26.08 21.45 17.87
CA PRO A 323 26.46 20.08 17.53
C PRO A 323 25.53 19.06 18.20
N GLY A 324 25.07 18.06 17.45
CA GLY A 324 24.24 16.96 17.98
C GLY A 324 22.72 17.15 17.89
N VAL A 325 22.23 18.26 17.33
CA VAL A 325 20.79 18.47 17.12
C VAL A 325 20.25 17.52 16.04
N GLN A 326 19.13 16.87 16.33
CA GLN A 326 18.45 15.91 15.47
C GLN A 326 17.00 16.33 15.26
N MET A 327 16.50 16.19 14.03
CA MET A 327 15.07 16.29 13.75
C MET A 327 14.43 14.93 14.04
N LEU A 328 13.37 14.89 14.85
CA LEU A 328 12.79 13.64 15.35
C LEU A 328 11.48 13.29 14.63
N CYS A 329 10.61 14.28 14.45
CA CYS A 329 9.28 14.06 13.90
C CYS A 329 8.87 15.21 12.98
N SER A 330 7.91 14.92 12.10
CA SER A 330 7.32 15.92 11.21
C SER A 330 5.84 15.62 10.97
N SER A 331 5.04 16.65 10.72
CA SER A 331 3.64 16.48 10.34
C SER A 331 3.18 17.61 9.42
N PHE A 332 2.43 17.27 8.38
CA PHE A 332 1.80 18.21 7.46
C PHE A 332 0.42 18.64 7.94
N SER A 333 0.05 19.89 7.66
CA SER A 333 -1.35 20.32 7.72
C SER A 333 -2.20 19.58 6.67
N VAL A 334 -3.51 19.56 6.88
CA VAL A 334 -4.48 18.83 6.02
C VAL A 334 -4.35 19.19 4.54
N GLY A 335 -4.14 20.47 4.23
CA GLY A 335 -3.92 20.96 2.87
C GLY A 335 -2.46 20.89 2.37
N GLY A 336 -1.52 20.55 3.25
CA GLY A 336 -0.09 20.45 2.94
C GLY A 336 0.63 21.80 2.83
N MET A 337 -0.04 22.88 3.21
CA MET A 337 0.50 24.25 3.19
C MET A 337 1.51 24.50 4.31
N PHE A 338 1.35 23.84 5.45
CA PHE A 338 2.26 23.96 6.58
C PHE A 338 2.88 22.60 6.90
N LEU A 339 4.14 22.63 7.32
CA LEU A 339 4.84 21.50 7.90
C LEU A 339 5.41 21.94 9.25
N ALA A 340 5.09 21.21 10.31
CA ALA A 340 5.71 21.38 11.61
C ALA A 340 6.72 20.25 11.82
N THR A 341 7.87 20.58 12.41
CA THR A 341 8.94 19.63 12.69
C THR A 341 9.42 19.78 14.13
N GLY A 342 9.65 18.64 14.78
CA GLY A 342 10.09 18.54 16.17
C GLY A 342 11.55 18.12 16.22
N SER A 343 12.29 18.68 17.19
CA SER A 343 13.74 18.54 17.29
C SER A 343 14.18 18.28 18.73
N THR A 344 15.39 17.74 18.87
CA THR A 344 16.06 17.53 20.16
C THR A 344 16.40 18.82 20.88
N ASP A 345 16.46 19.95 20.17
CA ASP A 345 16.71 21.29 20.75
C ASP A 345 15.46 21.96 21.33
N HIS A 346 14.37 21.22 21.50
CA HIS A 346 13.12 21.66 22.13
C HIS A 346 12.30 22.65 21.27
N VAL A 347 12.84 23.08 20.13
CA VAL A 347 12.21 24.05 19.22
C VAL A 347 11.34 23.32 18.20
N ILE A 348 10.12 23.83 18.00
CA ILE A 348 9.26 23.42 16.90
C ILE A 348 9.48 24.38 15.74
N ARG A 349 9.81 23.85 14.57
CA ARG A 349 10.05 24.67 13.37
C ARG A 349 8.91 24.50 12.39
N MET A 350 8.43 25.63 11.88
CA MET A 350 7.33 25.68 10.94
C MET A 350 7.79 26.13 9.57
N TYR A 351 7.46 25.32 8.58
CA TYR A 351 7.72 25.59 7.17
C TYR A 351 6.39 25.83 6.46
N PHE A 352 6.39 26.82 5.59
CA PHE A 352 5.28 27.12 4.70
C PHE A 352 5.65 26.66 3.29
N LEU A 353 4.78 25.84 2.72
CA LEU A 353 4.88 25.41 1.33
C LEU A 353 3.77 26.15 0.58
N GLY A 354 4.06 27.39 0.19
CA GLY A 354 3.12 28.30 -0.46
C GLY A 354 3.13 28.23 -1.99
N PHE A 355 2.94 29.39 -2.62
CA PHE A 355 3.00 29.56 -4.07
C PHE A 355 4.43 29.51 -4.64
N GLU A 356 5.47 29.51 -3.80
CA GLU A 356 6.87 29.48 -4.21
C GLU A 356 7.58 28.22 -3.69
N ALA A 357 8.89 28.29 -3.50
CA ALA A 357 9.66 27.25 -2.83
C ALA A 357 9.27 27.17 -1.34
N PRO A 358 9.41 26.01 -0.69
CA PRO A 358 9.25 25.91 0.75
C PRO A 358 10.12 26.93 1.49
N GLU A 359 9.57 27.59 2.50
CA GLU A 359 10.27 28.57 3.33
C GLU A 359 10.03 28.32 4.81
N LYS A 360 10.99 28.71 5.66
CA LYS A 360 10.83 28.65 7.12
C LYS A 360 10.15 29.93 7.58
N ILE A 361 9.02 29.80 8.29
CA ILE A 361 8.20 30.94 8.72
C ILE A 361 8.27 31.24 10.22
N ALA A 362 8.48 30.22 11.06
CA ALA A 362 8.46 30.40 12.51
C ALA A 362 9.29 29.34 13.26
N GLU A 363 9.80 29.75 14.41
CA GLU A 363 10.43 28.91 15.42
C GLU A 363 9.69 29.11 16.74
N LEU A 364 9.19 28.03 17.32
CA LEU A 364 8.38 28.05 18.53
C LEU A 364 9.17 27.41 19.68
N GLU A 365 9.71 28.26 20.56
CA GLU A 365 10.53 27.88 21.71
C GLU A 365 9.70 27.84 23.00
N SER A 366 8.70 26.96 23.07
CA SER A 366 7.88 26.85 24.28
C SER A 366 8.26 25.66 25.16
N HIS A 367 8.76 24.56 24.57
CA HIS A 367 9.14 23.36 25.31
C HIS A 367 10.52 23.49 25.96
N THR A 368 10.72 22.76 27.05
CA THR A 368 11.98 22.81 27.82
C THR A 368 12.84 21.56 27.65
N ASP A 369 12.30 20.53 27.01
CA ASP A 369 12.99 19.30 26.61
C ASP A 369 12.55 18.90 25.18
N LYS A 370 13.20 17.88 24.60
CA LYS A 370 13.04 17.48 23.19
C LYS A 370 11.58 17.20 22.84
N VAL A 371 11.21 17.56 21.61
CA VAL A 371 9.87 17.34 21.07
C VAL A 371 9.86 16.01 20.32
N ASP A 372 9.29 14.99 20.95
CA ASP A 372 9.34 13.61 20.46
C ASP A 372 8.23 13.32 19.45
N SER A 373 7.05 13.93 19.59
CA SER A 373 5.92 13.72 18.67
C SER A 373 5.21 15.02 18.29
N ILE A 374 4.82 15.12 17.02
CA ILE A 374 4.02 16.22 16.47
C ILE A 374 2.98 15.66 15.52
N GLN A 375 1.74 16.15 15.61
CA GLN A 375 0.68 15.80 14.69
C GLN A 375 -0.26 16.99 14.43
N PHE A 376 -0.50 17.32 13.16
CA PHE A 376 -1.59 18.22 12.78
C PHE A 376 -2.95 17.56 12.98
N CYS A 377 -3.96 18.39 13.24
CA CYS A 377 -5.33 17.95 13.28
C CYS A 377 -5.83 17.54 11.87
N ASN A 378 -6.92 16.78 11.81
CA ASN A 378 -7.42 16.13 10.59
C ASN A 378 -8.21 17.07 9.68
N THR A 379 -8.79 18.14 10.21
CA THR A 379 -9.70 19.03 9.46
C THR A 379 -9.33 20.51 9.48
N GLY A 380 -8.49 20.96 10.42
CA GLY A 380 -8.14 22.37 10.60
C GLY A 380 -6.64 22.67 10.55
N ASP A 381 -6.28 23.86 11.04
CA ASP A 381 -4.90 24.37 11.08
C ASP A 381 -4.26 24.31 12.47
N ARG A 382 -4.84 23.52 13.38
CA ARG A 382 -4.26 23.23 14.70
C ARG A 382 -3.27 22.07 14.60
N PHE A 383 -2.29 22.07 15.48
CA PHE A 383 -1.41 20.91 15.66
C PHE A 383 -1.08 20.68 17.13
N LEU A 384 -0.65 19.48 17.45
CA LEU A 384 -0.29 19.07 18.80
C LEU A 384 1.18 18.70 18.83
N SER A 385 1.88 19.16 19.86
CA SER A 385 3.28 18.80 20.12
C SER A 385 3.42 18.16 21.49
N GLY A 386 4.28 17.15 21.59
CA GLY A 386 4.58 16.43 22.83
C GLY A 386 6.05 16.45 23.10
N SER A 387 6.38 16.79 24.34
CA SER A 387 7.76 16.88 24.77
C SER A 387 8.04 15.97 25.95
N ARG A 388 9.33 15.60 26.05
CA ARG A 388 9.88 14.89 27.19
C ARG A 388 9.91 15.74 28.47
N ASP A 389 9.54 17.03 28.39
CA ASP A 389 9.37 17.89 29.57
C ASP A 389 8.13 17.54 30.40
N GLY A 390 7.28 16.61 29.93
CA GLY A 390 6.05 16.21 30.60
C GLY A 390 4.86 17.08 30.23
N THR A 391 4.97 17.88 29.16
CA THR A 391 3.88 18.70 28.65
C THR A 391 3.57 18.34 27.20
N ALA A 392 2.29 18.45 26.85
CA ALA A 392 1.85 18.54 25.47
C ALA A 392 1.21 19.91 25.24
N ARG A 393 1.29 20.42 24.02
CA ARG A 393 0.71 21.73 23.67
C ARG A 393 -0.11 21.64 22.41
N ILE A 394 -1.34 22.15 22.49
CA ILE A 394 -2.20 22.34 21.32
C ILE A 394 -1.97 23.74 20.77
N TRP A 395 -1.47 23.81 19.56
CA TRP A 395 -1.17 25.05 18.86
C TRP A 395 -2.33 25.43 17.94
N ARG A 396 -2.69 26.71 17.98
CA ARG A 396 -3.67 27.34 17.10
C ARG A 396 -3.04 28.55 16.44
N PHE A 397 -3.26 28.69 15.15
CA PHE A 397 -2.87 29.87 14.41
C PHE A 397 -3.98 30.92 14.51
N GLU A 398 -3.73 31.99 15.27
CA GLU A 398 -4.68 33.08 15.46
C GLU A 398 -3.97 34.42 15.29
N GLN A 399 -4.54 35.33 14.50
CA GLN A 399 -4.02 36.71 14.37
C GLN A 399 -2.55 36.78 13.92
N LEU A 400 -2.12 35.89 13.02
CA LEU A 400 -0.73 35.77 12.53
C LEU A 400 0.28 35.25 13.57
N GLU A 401 -0.17 34.84 14.76
CA GLU A 401 0.68 34.26 15.81
C GLU A 401 0.22 32.85 16.19
N TRP A 402 1.18 32.05 16.66
CA TRP A 402 0.92 30.72 17.19
C TRP A 402 0.66 30.80 18.69
N ARG A 403 -0.58 30.52 19.08
CA ARG A 403 -0.97 30.41 20.49
C ARG A 403 -1.04 28.96 20.90
N SER A 404 -0.67 28.67 22.15
CA SER A 404 -0.74 27.30 22.68
C SER A 404 -1.70 27.19 23.87
N ILE A 405 -2.37 26.04 23.96
CA ILE A 405 -3.04 25.54 25.16
C ILE A 405 -2.12 24.49 25.77
N LEU A 406 -1.76 24.67 27.04
CA LEU A 406 -0.87 23.77 27.77
C LEU A 406 -1.66 22.58 28.33
N LEU A 407 -1.20 21.37 28.05
CA LEU A 407 -1.65 20.13 28.65
C LEU A 407 -0.53 19.63 29.58
N ASP A 408 -0.74 19.75 30.87
CA ASP A 408 0.22 19.31 31.88
C ASP A 408 -0.09 17.87 32.31
N MET A 409 0.84 16.95 32.05
CA MET A 409 0.68 15.53 32.39
C MET A 409 0.67 15.26 33.89
N ALA A 410 1.05 16.22 34.74
CA ALA A 410 0.87 16.08 36.19
C ALA A 410 -0.59 16.25 36.65
N THR A 411 -1.48 16.79 35.79
CA THR A 411 -2.88 16.99 36.16
C THR A 411 -3.61 15.66 36.33
N ARG A 412 -4.48 15.62 37.34
CA ARG A 412 -5.26 14.44 37.75
C ARG A 412 -6.75 14.75 37.70
N ILE A 413 -7.55 13.74 37.42
CA ILE A 413 -9.01 13.85 37.49
C ILE A 413 -9.39 13.95 38.98
N SER A 414 -10.29 14.87 39.31
CA SER A 414 -10.75 15.07 40.69
C SER A 414 -11.37 13.78 41.24
N GLY A 415 -10.69 13.11 42.18
CA GLY A 415 -11.18 11.89 42.83
C GLY A 415 -10.21 10.70 42.81
N ASP A 416 -9.09 10.77 42.09
CA ASP A 416 -8.09 9.68 42.05
C ASP A 416 -7.21 9.66 43.31
N LEU A 417 -7.36 8.58 44.10
CA LEU A 417 -6.51 8.22 45.24
C LEU A 417 -5.41 7.25 44.78
N SER A 418 -4.50 7.67 43.90
CA SER A 418 -3.32 6.86 43.57
C SER A 418 -2.17 7.08 44.57
N SER A 419 -1.44 5.99 44.84
CA SER A 419 -0.45 5.81 45.91
C SER A 419 0.77 6.73 45.79
N GLU A 420 1.36 7.07 46.95
CA GLU A 420 2.58 7.90 47.14
C GLU A 420 3.81 7.47 46.30
N GLU A 421 3.78 6.31 45.64
CA GLU A 421 4.88 5.78 44.80
C GLU A 421 5.00 6.49 43.42
N GLU A 422 3.93 7.09 42.90
CA GLU A 422 3.95 7.85 41.63
C GLU A 422 4.70 9.18 41.71
N ARG A 423 5.10 9.62 42.91
CA ARG A 423 5.71 10.95 43.14
C ARG A 423 7.11 11.12 42.58
N PHE A 424 7.81 10.04 42.25
CA PHE A 424 9.25 10.07 41.93
C PHE A 424 9.57 10.04 40.42
N MET A 425 8.61 9.73 39.56
CA MET A 425 8.83 9.70 38.11
C MET A 425 8.41 11.02 37.47
N LYS A 426 9.36 11.73 36.86
CA LYS A 426 9.04 12.90 36.03
C LYS A 426 8.21 12.44 34.81
N PRO A 427 6.99 12.97 34.60
CA PRO A 427 6.16 12.57 33.46
C PRO A 427 6.84 12.98 32.15
N LYS A 428 6.73 12.15 31.13
CA LYS A 428 7.28 12.36 29.79
C LYS A 428 6.25 11.94 28.76
N VAL A 429 5.98 12.79 27.77
CA VAL A 429 5.07 12.46 26.68
C VAL A 429 5.84 11.67 25.63
N THR A 430 5.39 10.45 25.34
CA THR A 430 6.02 9.59 24.32
C THR A 430 5.32 9.76 22.97
N MET A 431 3.99 9.63 22.96
CA MET A 431 3.18 9.64 21.75
C MET A 431 1.94 10.49 21.91
N ILE A 432 1.44 10.99 20.79
CA ILE A 432 0.27 11.85 20.69
C ILE A 432 -0.63 11.35 19.58
N ALA A 433 -1.95 11.52 19.77
CA ALA A 433 -2.92 11.37 18.69
C ALA A 433 -4.10 12.35 18.78
N TRP A 434 -4.57 12.83 17.63
CA TRP A 434 -5.88 13.49 17.48
C TRP A 434 -6.98 12.48 17.18
N ASN A 435 -8.14 12.64 17.80
CA ASN A 435 -9.33 11.93 17.34
C ASN A 435 -9.78 12.42 15.95
N GLN A 436 -10.58 11.59 15.25
CA GLN A 436 -10.92 11.82 13.84
C GLN A 436 -11.62 13.18 13.58
N ASN A 437 -12.38 13.71 14.53
CA ASN A 437 -13.11 14.99 14.40
C ASN A 437 -12.43 16.16 15.14
N ASP A 438 -11.19 15.96 15.60
CA ASP A 438 -10.34 16.95 16.27
C ASP A 438 -10.91 17.55 17.58
N SER A 439 -11.92 16.94 18.19
CA SER A 439 -12.50 17.38 19.46
C SER A 439 -11.72 16.91 20.69
N ILE A 440 -11.00 15.79 20.56
CA ILE A 440 -10.29 15.14 21.65
C ILE A 440 -8.85 14.87 21.21
N VAL A 441 -7.92 15.03 22.13
CA VAL A 441 -6.53 14.62 21.96
C VAL A 441 -6.14 13.59 23.01
N VAL A 442 -5.30 12.64 22.64
CA VAL A 442 -4.82 11.59 23.52
C VAL A 442 -3.30 11.65 23.57
N THR A 443 -2.77 11.56 24.78
CA THR A 443 -1.32 11.61 25.05
C THR A 443 -0.92 10.37 25.80
N ALA A 444 0.09 9.67 25.30
CA ALA A 444 0.75 8.58 26.01
C ALA A 444 1.85 9.14 26.91
N VAL A 445 1.85 8.70 28.16
CA VAL A 445 2.82 9.11 29.18
C VAL A 445 3.65 7.90 29.59
N ASN A 446 4.88 8.15 30.02
CA ASN A 446 5.82 7.11 30.49
C ASN A 446 5.39 6.38 31.78
N ASP A 447 4.30 6.79 32.43
CA ASP A 447 3.65 6.08 33.53
C ASP A 447 2.67 4.99 33.05
N HIS A 448 2.71 4.68 31.75
CA HIS A 448 1.87 3.71 31.06
C HIS A 448 0.38 4.10 30.99
N VAL A 449 0.05 5.34 31.34
CA VAL A 449 -1.31 5.88 31.27
C VAL A 449 -1.50 6.65 29.97
N LEU A 450 -2.65 6.44 29.32
CA LEU A 450 -3.10 7.29 28.23
C LEU A 450 -4.08 8.33 28.77
N LYS A 451 -3.76 9.61 28.61
CA LYS A 451 -4.61 10.72 29.05
C LYS A 451 -5.40 11.28 27.89
N VAL A 452 -6.70 11.46 28.09
CA VAL A 452 -7.66 11.92 27.09
C VAL A 452 -8.11 13.34 27.45
N TRP A 453 -7.89 14.30 26.56
CA TRP A 453 -8.13 15.72 26.80
C TRP A 453 -9.13 16.29 25.81
N ASP A 454 -9.90 17.28 26.26
CA ASP A 454 -10.67 18.13 25.38
C ASP A 454 -9.74 19.10 24.63
N SER A 455 -9.83 19.12 23.30
CA SER A 455 -8.87 19.87 22.48
C SER A 455 -9.07 21.38 22.47
N TYR A 456 -10.23 21.87 22.93
CA TYR A 456 -10.58 23.29 22.92
C TYR A 456 -10.35 23.95 24.26
N THR A 457 -10.61 23.22 25.34
CA THR A 457 -10.47 23.71 26.72
C THR A 457 -9.16 23.31 27.37
N GLY A 458 -8.54 22.21 26.92
CA GLY A 458 -7.38 21.59 27.56
C GLY A 458 -7.72 20.82 28.84
N GLN A 459 -9.01 20.55 29.10
CA GLN A 459 -9.43 19.82 30.28
C GLN A 459 -9.19 18.30 30.11
N LEU A 460 -8.68 17.66 31.16
CA LEU A 460 -8.56 16.20 31.24
C LEU A 460 -9.94 15.57 31.40
N LEU A 461 -10.31 14.67 30.48
CA LEU A 461 -11.59 13.97 30.45
C LEU A 461 -11.49 12.57 31.07
N HIS A 462 -10.54 11.76 30.61
CA HIS A 462 -10.40 10.35 30.99
C HIS A 462 -8.94 9.92 31.10
N ASN A 463 -8.68 8.96 31.99
CA ASN A 463 -7.43 8.19 32.05
C ASN A 463 -7.73 6.77 31.55
N LEU A 464 -7.03 6.31 30.51
CA LEU A 464 -7.13 4.94 30.01
C LEU A 464 -6.00 4.12 30.60
N LEU A 465 -6.37 3.13 31.41
CA LEU A 465 -5.46 2.25 32.13
C LEU A 465 -5.51 0.85 31.54
N GLY A 466 -4.35 0.27 31.24
CA GLY A 466 -4.28 -1.10 30.74
C GLY A 466 -2.90 -1.57 30.30
N HIS A 467 -2.05 -0.67 29.78
CA HIS A 467 -0.69 -1.02 29.39
C HIS A 467 0.21 -1.21 30.61
N ALA A 468 1.16 -2.13 30.49
CA ALA A 468 2.16 -2.42 31.52
C ALA A 468 3.57 -1.89 31.17
N ASP A 469 3.75 -1.39 29.95
CA ASP A 469 4.99 -0.80 29.46
C ASP A 469 4.67 0.41 28.54
N GLU A 470 5.70 1.09 28.04
CA GLU A 470 5.58 2.28 27.21
C GLU A 470 4.73 2.03 25.94
N VAL A 471 3.84 2.99 25.66
CA VAL A 471 2.98 2.99 24.47
C VAL A 471 3.66 3.78 23.37
N PHE A 472 3.91 3.11 22.25
CA PHE A 472 4.56 3.69 21.07
C PHE A 472 3.61 3.85 19.90
N VAL A 473 2.40 3.29 19.97
CA VAL A 473 1.40 3.41 18.92
C VAL A 473 0.13 4.01 19.47
N LEU A 474 -0.31 5.11 18.86
CA LEU A 474 -1.62 5.70 19.04
C LEU A 474 -2.21 6.01 17.67
N GLU A 475 -3.26 5.27 17.29
CA GLU A 475 -3.87 5.41 15.98
C GLU A 475 -5.37 5.57 16.08
N THR A 476 -5.91 6.49 15.30
CA THR A 476 -7.34 6.77 15.32
C THR A 476 -8.07 6.08 14.20
N HIS A 477 -9.29 5.69 14.50
CA HIS A 477 -10.11 5.03 13.52
C HIS A 477 -10.44 6.01 12.37
N PRO A 478 -10.23 5.66 11.09
CA PRO A 478 -10.30 6.61 9.96
C PRO A 478 -11.62 7.38 9.79
N PHE A 479 -12.72 6.85 10.33
CA PHE A 479 -14.06 7.46 10.23
C PHE A 479 -14.86 7.49 11.54
N ASP A 480 -14.39 6.86 12.61
CA ASP A 480 -15.16 6.76 13.86
C ASP A 480 -14.39 7.50 14.95
N SER A 481 -14.81 8.72 15.24
CA SER A 481 -14.12 9.58 16.21
C SER A 481 -14.15 9.05 17.64
N ARG A 482 -14.92 7.98 17.91
CA ARG A 482 -15.00 7.33 19.23
C ARG A 482 -13.90 6.29 19.44
N ILE A 483 -13.34 5.74 18.37
CA ILE A 483 -12.47 4.58 18.45
C ILE A 483 -11.01 4.96 18.22
N MET A 484 -10.16 4.49 19.12
CA MET A 484 -8.71 4.62 19.03
C MET A 484 -8.04 3.31 19.37
N LEU A 485 -6.93 3.02 18.70
CA LEU A 485 -6.07 1.88 18.95
C LEU A 485 -4.82 2.35 19.68
N SER A 486 -4.40 1.58 20.68
CA SER A 486 -3.09 1.73 21.29
C SER A 486 -2.34 0.41 21.30
N ALA A 487 -1.03 0.47 21.11
CA ALA A 487 -0.14 -0.68 21.25
C ALA A 487 1.17 -0.28 21.92
N GLY A 488 1.72 -1.19 22.73
CA GLY A 488 2.91 -0.95 23.53
C GLY A 488 3.94 -2.05 23.45
N HIS A 489 5.09 -1.79 24.09
CA HIS A 489 6.18 -2.76 24.21
C HIS A 489 5.84 -3.96 25.09
N ASP A 490 4.77 -3.86 25.88
CA ASP A 490 4.20 -4.98 26.64
C ASP A 490 3.56 -6.07 25.75
N GLY A 491 3.46 -5.84 24.43
CA GLY A 491 2.81 -6.75 23.50
C GLY A 491 1.28 -6.68 23.54
N SER A 492 0.71 -5.74 24.30
CA SER A 492 -0.73 -5.51 24.40
C SER A 492 -1.20 -4.59 23.28
N ILE A 493 -2.33 -4.94 22.66
CA ILE A 493 -3.02 -4.11 21.67
C ILE A 493 -4.44 -3.87 22.20
N PHE A 494 -4.79 -2.61 22.42
CA PHE A 494 -6.10 -2.22 22.92
C PHE A 494 -6.89 -1.44 21.87
N ILE A 495 -8.20 -1.65 21.88
CA ILE A 495 -9.18 -0.82 21.19
C ILE A 495 -10.00 -0.12 22.26
N TRP A 496 -10.03 1.21 22.21
CA TRP A 496 -10.68 2.08 23.20
C TRP A 496 -11.91 2.77 22.61
N ASP A 497 -12.92 2.99 23.45
CA ASP A 497 -13.95 4.00 23.22
C ASP A 497 -13.54 5.26 24.01
N ILE A 498 -12.87 6.19 23.32
CA ILE A 498 -12.27 7.37 23.94
C ILE A 498 -13.30 8.39 24.42
N THR A 499 -14.53 8.33 23.91
CA THR A 499 -15.63 9.20 24.39
C THR A 499 -16.22 8.75 25.72
N LYS A 500 -16.04 7.47 26.07
CA LYS A 500 -16.48 6.89 27.34
C LYS A 500 -15.34 6.60 28.30
N GLY A 501 -14.10 6.62 27.81
CA GLY A 501 -12.93 6.21 28.60
C GLY A 501 -12.86 4.71 28.88
N THR A 502 -13.46 3.87 28.04
CA THR A 502 -13.58 2.41 28.32
C THR A 502 -12.81 1.56 27.30
N LYS A 503 -12.25 0.45 27.77
CA LYS A 503 -11.67 -0.57 26.88
C LYS A 503 -12.77 -1.35 26.17
N VAL A 504 -12.70 -1.39 24.84
CA VAL A 504 -13.61 -2.18 24.00
C VAL A 504 -13.07 -3.59 23.83
N LYS A 505 -11.79 -3.70 23.45
CA LYS A 505 -11.15 -4.99 23.17
C LYS A 505 -9.67 -4.95 23.54
N HIS A 506 -9.14 -6.10 23.88
CA HIS A 506 -7.72 -6.32 24.21
C HIS A 506 -7.23 -7.57 23.48
N TYR A 507 -6.05 -7.48 22.89
CA TYR A 507 -5.28 -8.58 22.33
C TYR A 507 -3.88 -8.56 22.94
N PHE A 508 -3.29 -9.75 23.09
CA PHE A 508 -1.94 -9.88 23.60
C PHE A 508 -1.11 -10.72 22.63
N ASN A 509 0.01 -10.18 22.14
CA ASN A 509 0.89 -10.85 21.19
C ASN A 509 1.81 -11.86 21.90
N MET A 510 1.25 -13.03 22.24
CA MET A 510 2.01 -14.13 22.83
C MET A 510 2.61 -15.03 21.75
N ILE A 511 3.92 -15.14 21.71
CA ILE A 511 4.67 -16.02 20.80
C ILE A 511 5.08 -17.29 21.58
N GLU A 512 4.65 -18.44 21.09
CA GLU A 512 4.93 -19.73 21.75
C GLU A 512 6.43 -19.96 21.85
N GLY A 513 6.93 -20.15 23.07
CA GLY A 513 8.35 -20.41 23.36
C GLY A 513 9.27 -19.18 23.37
N GLN A 514 8.80 -17.99 22.97
CA GLN A 514 9.60 -16.75 22.94
C GLN A 514 9.09 -15.65 23.89
N GLY A 515 7.89 -15.81 24.45
CA GLY A 515 7.29 -14.82 25.35
C GLY A 515 6.39 -13.85 24.59
N HIS A 516 6.27 -12.62 25.09
CA HIS A 516 5.48 -11.59 24.41
C HIS A 516 6.34 -10.83 23.40
N GLY A 517 5.82 -10.61 22.19
CA GLY A 517 6.47 -9.77 21.20
C GLY A 517 6.01 -8.33 21.37
N ALA A 518 6.96 -7.43 21.66
CA ALA A 518 6.69 -5.99 21.70
C ALA A 518 6.12 -5.53 20.35
N VAL A 519 5.08 -4.69 20.39
CA VAL A 519 4.45 -4.14 19.19
C VAL A 519 5.04 -2.76 18.92
N PHE A 520 5.61 -2.57 17.73
CA PHE A 520 6.31 -1.33 17.38
C PHE A 520 5.47 -0.35 16.57
N ASP A 521 4.64 -0.85 15.66
CA ASP A 521 3.74 -0.01 14.88
C ASP A 521 2.42 -0.74 14.62
N CYS A 522 1.35 0.03 14.50
CA CYS A 522 0.07 -0.46 14.01
C CYS A 522 -0.60 0.64 13.19
N LYS A 523 -1.37 0.26 12.17
CA LYS A 523 -2.18 1.19 11.38
C LYS A 523 -3.54 0.58 11.06
N PHE A 524 -4.56 1.42 10.95
CA PHE A 524 -5.83 1.03 10.35
C PHE A 524 -5.74 1.03 8.83
N SER A 525 -6.47 0.12 8.19
CA SER A 525 -6.74 0.22 6.76
C SER A 525 -7.59 1.46 6.49
N GLN A 526 -7.44 2.07 5.31
CA GLN A 526 -8.16 3.30 4.97
C GLN A 526 -9.70 3.14 4.95
N ASP A 527 -10.19 1.90 4.82
CA ASP A 527 -11.60 1.53 4.90
C ASP A 527 -12.07 1.16 6.31
N GLY A 528 -11.20 1.24 7.34
CA GLY A 528 -11.48 0.95 8.74
C GLY A 528 -11.89 -0.48 9.07
N GLN A 529 -11.83 -1.41 8.11
CA GLN A 529 -12.29 -2.79 8.33
C GLN A 529 -11.19 -3.68 8.92
N HIS A 530 -9.94 -3.31 8.69
CA HIS A 530 -8.77 -4.06 9.10
C HIS A 530 -7.82 -3.13 9.86
N PHE A 531 -6.96 -3.72 10.67
CA PHE A 531 -5.74 -3.07 11.11
C PHE A 531 -4.61 -4.08 11.09
N ALA A 532 -3.40 -3.58 10.89
CA ALA A 532 -2.20 -4.40 10.93
C ALA A 532 -1.27 -3.87 12.01
N CYS A 533 -0.54 -4.78 12.65
CA CYS A 533 0.49 -4.46 13.63
C CYS A 533 1.76 -5.23 13.30
N THR A 534 2.89 -4.68 13.71
CA THR A 534 4.21 -5.29 13.54
C THR A 534 4.90 -5.46 14.88
N ASP A 535 5.75 -6.48 14.98
CA ASP A 535 6.39 -6.83 16.25
C ASP A 535 7.91 -6.88 16.21
N SER A 536 8.50 -7.08 17.38
CA SER A 536 9.94 -7.18 17.59
C SER A 536 10.59 -8.46 17.05
N HIS A 537 9.81 -9.45 16.62
CA HIS A 537 10.30 -10.75 16.17
C HIS A 537 10.14 -10.95 14.66
N GLY A 538 9.72 -9.92 13.92
CA GLY A 538 9.57 -9.98 12.47
C GLY A 538 8.21 -10.44 11.97
N HIS A 539 7.19 -10.42 12.84
CA HIS A 539 5.83 -10.77 12.47
C HIS A 539 5.02 -9.58 11.97
N LEU A 540 4.15 -9.89 11.01
CA LEU A 540 3.00 -9.09 10.64
C LEU A 540 1.73 -9.73 11.24
N LEU A 541 1.02 -8.97 12.07
CA LEU A 541 -0.28 -9.35 12.61
C LEU A 541 -1.37 -8.63 11.83
N ILE A 542 -2.34 -9.37 11.30
CA ILE A 542 -3.49 -8.81 10.57
C ILE A 542 -4.76 -9.08 11.37
N PHE A 543 -5.51 -8.02 11.63
CA PHE A 543 -6.79 -8.04 12.33
C PHE A 543 -7.87 -7.48 11.42
N GLY A 544 -9.10 -7.95 11.60
CA GLY A 544 -10.24 -7.39 10.86
C GLY A 544 -11.58 -7.98 11.25
N PHE A 545 -12.62 -7.44 10.62
CA PHE A 545 -13.96 -8.01 10.68
C PHE A 545 -14.13 -9.17 9.70
N GLY A 546 -15.00 -10.12 10.06
CA GLY A 546 -15.42 -11.18 9.15
C GLY A 546 -14.65 -12.49 9.33
N CYS A 547 -14.39 -13.17 8.21
CA CYS A 547 -14.01 -14.58 8.20
C CYS A 547 -12.51 -14.78 7.94
N SER A 548 -11.84 -15.56 8.80
CA SER A 548 -10.39 -15.86 8.68
C SER A 548 -10.05 -16.94 7.63
N LYS A 549 -11.04 -17.60 7.00
CA LYS A 549 -10.83 -18.67 6.01
C LYS A 549 -9.82 -18.35 4.88
N PRO A 550 -9.76 -17.12 4.32
CA PRO A 550 -8.76 -16.80 3.31
C PRO A 550 -7.32 -16.90 3.82
N TYR A 551 -7.10 -16.58 5.09
CA TYR A 551 -5.80 -16.56 5.75
C TYR A 551 -5.35 -17.92 6.28
N GLU A 552 -6.23 -18.90 6.40
CA GLU A 552 -5.86 -20.29 6.73
C GLU A 552 -5.10 -20.98 5.59
N LYS A 553 -5.16 -20.41 4.37
CA LYS A 553 -4.54 -20.98 3.17
C LYS A 553 -3.07 -20.63 3.00
N ILE A 554 -2.53 -19.75 3.84
CA ILE A 554 -1.13 -19.30 3.76
C ILE A 554 -0.27 -19.96 4.85
N PRO A 555 1.02 -20.22 4.59
CA PRO A 555 1.93 -20.74 5.63
C PRO A 555 2.17 -19.69 6.73
N ASP A 556 2.66 -20.13 7.89
CA ASP A 556 2.97 -19.22 9.02
C ASP A 556 4.24 -18.39 8.77
N GLN A 557 5.15 -18.90 7.93
CA GLN A 557 6.40 -18.24 7.57
C GLN A 557 6.42 -17.97 6.06
N MET A 558 6.69 -16.72 5.67
CA MET A 558 6.62 -16.28 4.29
C MET A 558 7.83 -15.44 3.90
N PHE A 559 8.81 -16.09 3.28
CA PHE A 559 10.02 -15.46 2.75
C PHE A 559 10.15 -15.74 1.26
N PHE A 560 10.80 -14.86 0.51
CA PHE A 560 11.28 -15.21 -0.83
C PHE A 560 12.74 -15.61 -0.77
N HIS A 561 13.11 -16.65 -1.49
CA HIS A 561 14.51 -17.15 -1.54
C HIS A 561 15.55 -16.13 -2.07
N THR A 562 15.08 -14.98 -2.57
CA THR A 562 15.90 -13.86 -3.06
C THR A 562 16.10 -12.74 -2.05
N ASP A 563 15.35 -12.75 -0.94
CA ASP A 563 15.26 -11.62 0.00
C ASP A 563 16.63 -11.18 0.53
N TYR A 564 17.44 -12.14 0.96
CA TYR A 564 18.74 -11.90 1.59
C TYR A 564 19.93 -12.22 0.68
N ARG A 565 19.71 -12.24 -0.64
CA ARG A 565 20.81 -12.39 -1.58
C ARG A 565 21.67 -11.11 -1.63
N PRO A 566 22.99 -11.24 -1.73
CA PRO A 566 23.88 -10.09 -1.89
C PRO A 566 23.51 -9.19 -3.07
N LEU A 567 23.70 -7.87 -2.87
CA LEU A 567 23.41 -6.83 -3.86
C LEU A 567 24.67 -6.03 -4.19
N ILE A 568 24.86 -5.72 -5.47
CA ILE A 568 25.87 -4.79 -5.97
C ILE A 568 25.23 -3.42 -6.16
N ARG A 569 25.97 -2.35 -5.85
CA ARG A 569 25.54 -0.96 -6.01
C ARG A 569 26.37 -0.24 -7.06
N ASP A 570 25.72 0.59 -7.87
CA ASP A 570 26.40 1.52 -8.78
C ASP A 570 26.78 2.83 -8.05
N SER A 571 27.40 3.77 -8.77
CA SER A 571 27.78 5.09 -8.23
C SER A 571 26.60 5.95 -7.79
N ASN A 572 25.39 5.66 -8.27
CA ASN A 572 24.14 6.35 -7.95
C ASN A 572 23.32 5.59 -6.89
N ASN A 573 23.87 4.52 -6.31
CA ASN A 573 23.24 3.60 -5.36
C ASN A 573 22.01 2.83 -5.91
N TYR A 574 21.86 2.70 -7.24
CA TYR A 574 20.97 1.69 -7.81
C TYR A 574 21.54 0.30 -7.56
N VAL A 575 20.65 -0.67 -7.39
CA VAL A 575 21.01 -2.03 -6.93
C VAL A 575 20.75 -3.07 -7.99
N LEU A 576 21.70 -3.99 -8.13
CA LEU A 576 21.60 -5.21 -8.91
C LEU A 576 21.84 -6.40 -7.99
N ASP A 577 21.17 -7.51 -8.25
CA ASP A 577 21.42 -8.79 -7.59
C ASP A 577 22.79 -9.33 -8.04
N GLU A 578 23.66 -9.71 -7.10
CA GLU A 578 25.05 -10.07 -7.38
C GLU A 578 25.15 -11.30 -8.30
N GLN A 579 24.29 -12.29 -8.10
CA GLN A 579 24.34 -13.54 -8.84
C GLN A 579 23.79 -13.38 -10.27
N THR A 580 22.67 -12.65 -10.42
CA THR A 580 21.98 -12.54 -11.70
C THR A 580 22.38 -11.31 -12.50
N GLN A 581 23.07 -10.34 -11.89
CA GLN A 581 23.38 -9.03 -12.47
C GLN A 581 22.14 -8.30 -13.00
N GLN A 582 20.96 -8.62 -12.46
CA GLN A 582 19.68 -8.03 -12.82
C GLN A 582 19.11 -7.21 -11.66
N ALA A 583 18.33 -6.20 -11.98
CA ALA A 583 17.64 -5.42 -10.96
C ALA A 583 16.61 -6.31 -10.25
N PRO A 584 16.46 -6.22 -8.91
CA PRO A 584 15.57 -7.10 -8.13
C PRO A 584 14.13 -7.21 -8.63
N HIS A 585 13.58 -6.15 -9.23
CA HIS A 585 12.21 -6.10 -9.74
C HIS A 585 12.02 -6.74 -11.12
N LEU A 586 13.11 -7.03 -11.86
CA LEU A 586 13.09 -7.69 -13.16
C LEU A 586 13.37 -9.19 -13.07
N MET A 587 13.75 -9.67 -11.88
CA MET A 587 13.99 -11.09 -11.64
C MET A 587 12.70 -11.90 -11.84
N PRO A 588 12.81 -13.18 -12.26
CA PRO A 588 11.65 -14.04 -12.37
C PRO A 588 10.95 -14.22 -11.01
N PRO A 589 9.64 -14.54 -11.00
CA PRO A 589 8.88 -14.71 -9.77
C PRO A 589 9.59 -15.67 -8.79
N PRO A 590 9.86 -15.24 -7.55
CA PRO A 590 10.68 -16.02 -6.63
C PRO A 590 9.94 -17.23 -6.04
N PHE A 591 10.70 -18.18 -5.48
CA PHE A 591 10.14 -19.25 -4.65
C PHE A 591 9.81 -18.76 -3.25
N LEU A 592 8.68 -19.22 -2.72
CA LEU A 592 8.30 -19.04 -1.32
C LEU A 592 9.04 -20.05 -0.44
N VAL A 593 9.74 -19.59 0.59
CA VAL A 593 10.54 -20.43 1.48
C VAL A 593 10.19 -20.16 2.95
N ASP A 594 10.58 -21.09 3.82
CA ASP A 594 10.57 -20.90 5.27
C ASP A 594 11.79 -20.07 5.73
N VAL A 595 11.91 -19.85 7.05
CA VAL A 595 13.01 -19.08 7.65
C VAL A 595 14.39 -19.70 7.38
N ASP A 596 14.46 -21.01 7.22
CA ASP A 596 15.70 -21.76 6.94
C ASP A 596 16.05 -21.79 5.44
N GLY A 597 15.16 -21.28 4.59
CA GLY A 597 15.32 -21.25 3.14
C GLY A 597 14.81 -22.49 2.41
N ASN A 598 14.11 -23.40 3.10
CA ASN A 598 13.50 -24.56 2.44
C ASN A 598 12.24 -24.15 1.66
N PRO A 599 12.06 -24.65 0.42
CA PRO A 599 10.89 -24.32 -0.39
C PRO A 599 9.61 -24.92 0.18
N HIS A 600 8.57 -24.08 0.27
CA HIS A 600 7.23 -24.54 0.63
C HIS A 600 6.62 -25.46 -0.44
N PRO A 601 5.69 -26.36 -0.07
CA PRO A 601 4.95 -27.20 -1.01
C PRO A 601 4.30 -26.44 -2.18
N THR A 602 4.09 -27.12 -3.32
CA THR A 602 3.54 -26.54 -4.56
C THR A 602 2.23 -25.77 -4.36
N LYS A 603 1.36 -26.24 -3.45
CA LYS A 603 0.11 -25.54 -3.08
C LYS A 603 0.34 -24.08 -2.64
N TYR A 604 1.43 -23.81 -1.94
CA TYR A 604 1.78 -22.47 -1.46
C TYR A 604 2.58 -21.69 -2.49
N GLN A 605 3.36 -22.35 -3.35
CA GLN A 605 4.10 -21.70 -4.43
C GLN A 605 3.17 -21.00 -5.43
N ARG A 606 1.95 -21.54 -5.66
CA ARG A 606 0.92 -20.90 -6.49
C ARG A 606 0.35 -19.60 -5.90
N LEU A 607 0.67 -19.28 -4.64
CA LEU A 607 0.23 -18.03 -4.01
C LEU A 607 1.13 -16.85 -4.40
N VAL A 608 2.33 -17.12 -4.93
CA VAL A 608 3.26 -16.09 -5.39
C VAL A 608 2.72 -15.50 -6.71
N PRO A 609 2.63 -14.16 -6.83
CA PRO A 609 2.17 -13.52 -8.06
C PRO A 609 2.97 -13.97 -9.28
N GLY A 610 2.26 -14.36 -10.35
CA GLY A 610 2.86 -14.83 -11.61
C GLY A 610 3.13 -16.34 -11.67
N ARG A 611 2.83 -17.07 -10.59
CA ARG A 611 2.96 -18.55 -10.52
C ARG A 611 1.62 -19.27 -10.40
N GLU A 612 0.50 -18.57 -10.53
CA GLU A 612 -0.85 -19.14 -10.29
C GLU A 612 -1.19 -20.26 -11.27
N ASN A 613 -0.73 -20.12 -12.53
CA ASN A 613 -1.01 -21.03 -13.64
C ASN A 613 0.21 -21.88 -14.06
N SER A 614 1.28 -21.88 -13.27
CA SER A 614 2.48 -22.68 -13.59
C SER A 614 2.22 -24.17 -13.36
N ALA A 615 2.77 -25.01 -14.23
CA ALA A 615 2.75 -26.47 -14.05
C ALA A 615 3.51 -26.87 -12.78
N ASP A 616 3.11 -27.96 -12.13
CA ASP A 616 3.71 -28.42 -10.86
C ASP A 616 5.21 -28.66 -10.96
N GLU A 617 5.70 -29.08 -12.13
CA GLU A 617 7.11 -29.28 -12.42
C GLU A 617 7.95 -28.00 -12.34
N HIS A 618 7.36 -26.84 -12.62
CA HIS A 618 8.03 -25.53 -12.55
C HIS A 618 7.89 -24.86 -11.16
N LEU A 619 7.00 -25.39 -10.31
CA LEU A 619 6.74 -24.85 -8.97
C LEU A 619 7.71 -25.40 -7.92
N VAL A 620 8.25 -26.60 -8.14
CA VAL A 620 9.28 -27.20 -7.29
C VAL A 620 10.64 -26.88 -7.90
N PRO A 621 11.59 -26.28 -7.16
CA PRO A 621 12.96 -26.22 -7.65
C PRO A 621 13.43 -27.66 -7.87
N GLN A 622 13.84 -28.01 -9.09
CA GLN A 622 14.43 -29.33 -9.37
C GLN A 622 15.71 -29.45 -8.53
N LEU A 623 15.57 -30.04 -7.34
CA LEU A 623 16.70 -30.62 -6.62
C LEU A 623 17.30 -31.62 -7.59
N GLY A 624 18.53 -31.37 -8.04
CA GLY A 624 19.29 -32.30 -8.86
C GLY A 624 19.44 -33.62 -8.12
N TYR A 625 18.50 -34.53 -8.29
CA TYR A 625 18.65 -35.94 -7.96
C TYR A 625 19.62 -36.54 -8.97
N VAL A 626 20.91 -36.28 -8.79
CA VAL A 626 21.91 -37.17 -9.33
C VAL A 626 21.95 -38.35 -8.36
N ALA A 627 21.31 -39.45 -8.74
CA ALA A 627 21.43 -40.72 -8.06
C ALA A 627 22.87 -41.22 -8.20
N THR A 628 23.75 -40.77 -7.31
CA THR A 628 25.01 -41.46 -7.02
C THR A 628 24.96 -41.97 -5.59
N SER A 629 25.12 -43.28 -5.48
CA SER A 629 25.12 -44.06 -4.26
C SER A 629 26.20 -43.59 -3.28
N LYS A 630 25.87 -42.59 -2.46
CA LYS A 630 26.36 -42.34 -1.09
C LYS A 630 25.77 -41.01 -0.61
N CYS A 631 24.79 -41.09 0.30
CA CYS A 631 24.21 -39.94 0.97
C CYS A 631 25.27 -39.14 1.73
N ARG A 632 25.61 -37.95 1.23
CA ARG A 632 26.05 -36.82 2.04
C ARG A 632 25.42 -35.55 1.46
N LEU A 633 24.59 -34.91 2.28
CA LEU A 633 23.97 -33.61 2.02
C LEU A 633 25.04 -32.57 1.71
N LEU A 634 24.95 -31.90 0.56
CA LEU A 634 25.64 -30.65 0.29
C LEU A 634 24.62 -29.50 0.38
N PHE A 635 24.38 -29.06 1.61
CA PHE A 635 23.87 -27.73 1.92
C PHE A 635 24.96 -26.97 2.68
N GLU A 636 26.10 -26.77 2.02
CA GLU A 636 27.13 -25.80 2.44
C GLU A 636 27.34 -24.86 1.26
N LYS A 637 26.45 -23.86 1.11
CA LYS A 637 26.69 -22.61 0.35
C LYS A 637 25.59 -21.56 0.55
N PHE A 638 25.09 -21.42 1.77
CA PHE A 638 24.28 -20.27 2.21
C PHE A 638 24.89 -19.51 3.40
N LYS A 639 26.18 -19.72 3.67
CA LYS A 639 26.99 -18.87 4.55
C LYS A 639 28.24 -18.44 3.80
N GLN A 640 28.18 -17.28 3.17
CA GLN A 640 29.28 -16.32 3.06
C GLN A 640 28.73 -14.97 2.69
#